data_AF-A0A4S0FZQ6-F1
#
_entry.id   AF-A0A4S0FZQ6-F1
#
_cell.length_a   1.000
_cell.length_b   1.000
_cell.length_c   1.000
_cell.angle_alpha   90.00
_cell.angle_beta   90.00
_cell.angle_gamma   90.00
#
_symmetry.space_group_name_H-M   'P 1'
#
loop_
_entity.id
_entity.type
_entity.pdbx_description
1 polymer ?
#
loop_
_entity_poly.entity_id
_entity_poly.type
_entity_poly.pdbx_seq_one_letter_code
_entity_poly.pdbx_strand_id
1 'polypeptide(L)'
;KTWEELGAQAKMIQDKGLLKTPIAWSWSQAEAAICDYTTLGSAYGGDFLKDGKPDFQNGGGASALKYMVDSYKSGLTNPNSKEFLEEDVRKVFENGDAAFALNWTYMYNMANDP
;
A
#
# COMPACT_ATOMS: atom_id res chain seq x y z
N LYS A 1 -0.75 -5.59 -14.99
CA LYS A 1 -1.34 -6.04 -13.70
C LYS A 1 -1.69 -4.78 -12.91
N THR A 2 -2.79 -4.78 -12.16
CA THR A 2 -3.36 -3.55 -11.54
C THR A 2 -3.53 -3.66 -10.03
N TRP A 3 -3.76 -2.52 -9.36
CA TRP A 3 -4.00 -2.46 -7.91
C TRP A 3 -5.38 -3.02 -7.51
N GLU A 4 -6.35 -2.97 -8.42
CA GLU A 4 -7.65 -3.63 -8.27
C GLU A 4 -7.51 -5.15 -8.27
N GLU A 5 -6.65 -5.70 -9.14
CA GLU A 5 -6.34 -7.14 -9.12
C GLU A 5 -5.70 -7.55 -7.78
N LEU A 6 -4.78 -6.74 -7.24
CA LEU A 6 -4.21 -6.97 -5.91
C LEU A 6 -5.29 -6.95 -4.82
N GLY A 7 -6.20 -5.97 -4.87
CA GLY A 7 -7.33 -5.88 -3.93
C GLY A 7 -8.26 -7.10 -4.01
N ALA A 8 -8.56 -7.58 -5.21
CA ALA A 8 -9.35 -8.80 -5.41
C ALA A 8 -8.65 -10.04 -4.85
N GLN A 9 -7.33 -10.16 -5.05
CA GLN A 9 -6.53 -11.25 -4.49
C GLN A 9 -6.45 -11.18 -2.96
N ALA A 10 -6.22 -10.00 -2.39
CA ALA A 10 -6.26 -9.79 -0.95
C ALA A 10 -7.64 -10.21 -0.39
N LYS A 11 -8.74 -9.81 -1.02
CA LYS A 11 -10.07 -10.22 -0.59
C LYS A 11 -10.25 -11.75 -0.62
N MET A 12 -9.76 -12.44 -1.67
CA MET A 12 -9.80 -13.90 -1.70
C MET A 12 -8.99 -14.55 -0.55
N ILE A 13 -7.85 -13.99 -0.18
CA ILE A 13 -7.03 -14.46 0.95
C ILE A 13 -7.80 -14.28 2.27
N GLN A 14 -8.43 -13.12 2.45
CA GLN A 14 -9.26 -12.81 3.62
C GLN A 14 -10.48 -13.72 3.72
N ASP A 15 -11.23 -13.89 2.63
CA ASP A 15 -12.45 -14.70 2.59
C ASP A 15 -12.18 -16.19 2.86
N LYS A 16 -10.97 -16.67 2.52
CA LYS A 16 -10.49 -18.03 2.86
C LYS A 16 -10.01 -18.16 4.31
N GLY A 17 -10.00 -17.08 5.08
CA GLY A 17 -9.54 -17.06 6.46
C GLY A 17 -8.03 -17.24 6.63
N LEU A 18 -7.25 -17.06 5.55
CA LEU A 18 -5.80 -17.26 5.58
C LEU A 18 -5.09 -16.11 6.30
N LEU A 19 -5.53 -14.87 6.05
CA LEU A 19 -5.05 -13.67 6.73
C LEU A 19 -6.20 -12.72 7.00
N LYS A 20 -6.24 -12.13 8.19
CA LYS A 20 -7.28 -11.16 8.55
C LYS A 20 -7.16 -9.86 7.76
N THR A 21 -5.93 -9.38 7.57
CA THR A 21 -5.62 -8.14 6.83
C THR A 21 -4.44 -8.41 5.89
N PRO A 22 -4.70 -8.82 4.64
CA PRO A 22 -3.66 -9.35 3.77
C PRO A 22 -2.65 -8.33 3.23
N ILE A 23 -2.86 -7.02 3.45
CA ILE A 23 -2.00 -5.96 2.90
C ILE A 23 -1.40 -5.12 4.03
N ALA A 24 -0.09 -4.87 3.99
CA ALA A 24 0.60 -3.95 4.88
C ALA A 24 1.22 -2.77 4.11
N TRP A 25 1.07 -1.57 4.66
CA TRP A 25 1.55 -0.31 4.09
C TRP A 25 2.30 0.56 5.10
N SER A 26 3.16 1.46 4.60
CA SER A 26 3.94 2.39 5.40
C SER A 26 3.29 3.78 5.39
N TRP A 27 2.19 3.93 6.12
CA TRP A 27 1.37 5.15 6.14
C TRP A 27 1.49 5.96 7.43
N SER A 28 2.57 5.76 8.19
CA SER A 28 2.92 6.68 9.29
C SER A 28 2.98 8.12 8.79
N GLN A 29 2.68 9.09 9.66
CA GLN A 29 2.75 10.51 9.35
C GLN A 29 4.21 10.97 9.19
N ALA A 30 4.83 10.51 8.13
CA ALA A 30 6.23 10.65 7.78
C ALA A 30 6.36 10.59 6.26
N GLU A 31 7.59 10.68 5.77
CA GLU A 31 7.89 10.60 4.34
C GLU A 31 7.46 9.25 3.73
N ALA A 32 7.46 8.16 4.51
CA ALA A 32 6.97 6.85 4.07
C ALA A 32 5.56 6.89 3.43
N ALA A 33 4.62 7.64 4.03
CA ALA A 33 3.26 7.75 3.48
C ALA A 33 3.24 8.40 2.09
N ILE A 34 4.14 9.37 1.84
CA ILE A 34 4.20 10.04 0.54
C ILE A 34 4.82 9.13 -0.53
N CYS A 35 5.72 8.22 -0.15
CA CYS A 35 6.31 7.23 -1.06
C CYS A 35 5.27 6.23 -1.58
N ASP A 36 4.45 5.68 -0.69
CA ASP A 36 3.33 4.80 -1.06
C ASP A 36 2.32 5.55 -1.92
N TYR A 37 1.91 6.76 -1.50
CA TYR A 37 0.98 7.57 -2.28
C TYR A 37 1.54 7.92 -3.67
N THR A 38 2.83 8.20 -3.80
CA THR A 38 3.46 8.51 -5.09
C THR A 38 3.40 7.32 -6.03
N THR A 39 3.69 6.13 -5.53
CA THR A 39 3.63 4.89 -6.31
C THR A 39 2.20 4.61 -6.77
N LEU A 40 1.22 4.73 -5.87
CA LEU A 40 -0.18 4.53 -6.20
C LEU A 40 -0.69 5.63 -7.16
N GLY A 41 -0.43 6.89 -6.86
CA GLY A 41 -0.79 8.05 -7.68
C GLY A 41 -0.32 7.88 -9.12
N SER A 42 0.96 7.53 -9.30
CA SER A 42 1.54 7.26 -10.62
C SER A 42 0.84 6.10 -11.32
N ALA A 43 0.51 5.02 -10.59
CA ALA A 43 -0.18 3.87 -11.16
C ALA A 43 -1.62 4.16 -11.61
N TYR A 44 -2.27 5.15 -10.99
CA TYR A 44 -3.58 5.67 -11.41
C TYR A 44 -3.47 6.84 -12.42
N GLY A 45 -2.27 7.15 -12.92
CA GLY A 45 -2.04 8.22 -13.90
C GLY A 45 -2.21 9.63 -13.33
N GLY A 46 -1.93 9.81 -12.04
CA GLY A 46 -1.92 11.10 -11.38
C GLY A 46 -0.55 11.77 -11.43
N ASP A 47 -0.55 13.10 -11.35
CA ASP A 47 0.64 13.93 -11.29
C ASP A 47 0.69 14.67 -9.94
N PHE A 48 1.89 14.87 -9.39
CA PHE A 48 2.06 15.75 -8.23
C PHE A 48 1.91 17.22 -8.60
N LEU A 49 2.48 17.59 -9.74
CA LEU A 49 2.51 18.94 -10.26
C LEU A 49 2.09 18.94 -11.72
N LYS A 50 1.27 19.91 -12.11
CA LYS A 50 0.91 20.20 -13.48
C LYS A 50 1.08 21.69 -13.73
N ASP A 51 1.84 22.04 -14.76
CA ASP A 51 2.18 23.44 -15.08
C ASP A 51 2.75 24.23 -13.87
N GLY A 52 3.57 23.55 -13.06
CA GLY A 52 4.20 24.13 -11.87
C GLY A 52 3.28 24.31 -10.66
N LYS A 53 2.04 23.78 -10.70
CA LYS A 53 1.06 23.88 -9.61
C LYS A 53 0.67 22.50 -9.06
N PRO A 54 0.29 22.37 -7.78
CA PRO A 54 -0.21 21.13 -7.20
C PRO A 54 -1.39 20.52 -7.97
N ASP A 55 -1.26 19.24 -8.36
CA ASP A 55 -2.31 18.49 -9.07
C ASP A 55 -2.62 17.11 -8.43
N PHE A 56 -1.91 16.73 -7.36
CA PHE A 56 -2.10 15.43 -6.69
C PHE A 56 -3.52 15.20 -6.18
N GLN A 57 -4.28 16.25 -5.91
CA GLN A 57 -5.67 16.18 -5.48
C GLN A 57 -6.68 15.86 -6.59
N ASN A 58 -6.25 15.78 -7.86
CA ASN A 58 -7.11 15.62 -9.02
C ASN A 58 -6.91 14.26 -9.72
N GLY A 59 -7.86 13.87 -10.58
CA GLY A 59 -7.74 12.74 -11.51
C GLY A 59 -7.21 11.45 -10.87
N GLY A 60 -6.06 10.98 -11.36
CA GLY A 60 -5.39 9.77 -10.87
C GLY A 60 -4.95 9.87 -9.41
N GLY A 61 -4.52 11.04 -8.94
CA GLY A 61 -4.13 11.24 -7.55
C GLY A 61 -5.32 11.13 -6.58
N ALA A 62 -6.49 11.63 -6.98
CA ALA A 62 -7.74 11.42 -6.23
C ALA A 62 -8.18 9.94 -6.24
N SER A 63 -8.00 9.26 -7.38
CA SER A 63 -8.34 7.84 -7.53
C SER A 63 -7.44 6.95 -6.68
N ALA A 64 -6.14 7.26 -6.60
CA ALA A 64 -5.20 6.59 -5.71
C ALA A 64 -5.57 6.76 -4.24
N LEU A 65 -5.88 7.99 -3.81
CA LEU A 65 -6.34 8.24 -2.43
C LEU A 65 -7.63 7.46 -2.13
N LYS A 66 -8.56 7.42 -3.08
CA LYS A 66 -9.79 6.63 -2.96
C LYS A 66 -9.48 5.14 -2.77
N TYR A 67 -8.56 4.58 -3.55
CA TYR A 67 -8.10 3.19 -3.37
C TYR A 67 -7.53 2.95 -1.96
N MET A 68 -6.64 3.81 -1.48
CA MET A 68 -6.05 3.69 -0.14
C MET A 68 -7.14 3.69 0.97
N VAL A 69 -8.10 4.62 0.87
CA VAL A 69 -9.19 4.74 1.85
C VAL A 69 -10.13 3.53 1.78
N ASP A 70 -10.48 3.07 0.58
CA ASP A 70 -11.38 1.93 0.39
C ASP A 70 -10.72 0.62 0.85
N SER A 71 -9.43 0.41 0.55
CA SER A 71 -8.68 -0.77 1.02
C SER A 71 -8.58 -0.80 2.54
N TYR A 72 -8.43 0.36 3.18
CA TYR A 72 -8.46 0.48 4.63
C TYR A 72 -9.85 0.18 5.21
N LYS A 73 -10.90 0.80 4.68
CA LYS A 73 -12.27 0.62 5.19
C LYS A 73 -12.82 -0.79 4.96
N SER A 74 -12.38 -1.47 3.90
CA SER A 74 -12.75 -2.87 3.64
C SER A 74 -12.11 -3.87 4.61
N GLY A 75 -11.11 -3.44 5.40
CA GLY A 75 -10.35 -4.30 6.30
C GLY A 75 -9.29 -5.15 5.61
N LEU A 76 -8.98 -4.89 4.33
CA LEU A 76 -7.89 -5.58 3.62
C LEU A 76 -6.52 -5.07 4.07
N THR A 77 -6.41 -3.77 4.35
CA THR A 77 -5.21 -3.14 4.91
C THR A 77 -5.10 -3.42 6.41
N ASN A 78 -3.89 -3.74 6.88
CA ASN A 78 -3.56 -3.83 8.29
C ASN A 78 -3.90 -2.50 9.00
N PRO A 79 -4.72 -2.49 10.07
CA PRO A 79 -5.15 -1.26 10.72
C PRO A 79 -3.98 -0.43 11.29
N ASN A 80 -2.85 -1.08 11.59
CA ASN A 80 -1.66 -0.42 12.11
C ASN A 80 -0.81 0.25 11.02
N SER A 81 -1.18 0.14 9.73
CA SER A 81 -0.42 0.77 8.64
C SER A 81 -0.24 2.28 8.79
N LYS A 82 -1.15 2.97 9.48
CA LYS A 82 -1.02 4.40 9.80
C LYS A 82 0.06 4.73 10.84
N GLU A 83 0.65 3.71 11.46
CA GLU A 83 1.73 3.84 12.44
C GLU A 83 3.03 3.21 11.93
N PHE A 84 2.98 2.45 10.81
CA PHE A 84 4.11 1.71 10.27
C PHE A 84 5.02 2.57 9.39
N LEU A 85 6.31 2.36 9.58
CA LEU A 85 7.35 2.68 8.61
C LEU A 85 7.72 1.42 7.79
N GLU A 86 8.65 1.56 6.86
CA GLU A 86 9.09 0.50 5.94
C GLU A 86 9.62 -0.73 6.67
N GLU A 87 10.33 -0.52 7.78
CA GLU A 87 10.86 -1.61 8.61
C GLU A 87 9.77 -2.40 9.33
N ASP A 88 8.66 -1.75 9.69
CA ASP A 88 7.52 -2.42 10.31
C ASP A 88 6.76 -3.25 9.28
N VAL A 89 6.52 -2.69 8.08
CA VAL A 89 5.92 -3.41 6.95
C VAL A 89 6.75 -4.61 6.57
N ARG A 90 8.09 -4.46 6.50
CA ARG A 90 9.00 -5.57 6.22
C ARG A 90 8.78 -6.72 7.21
N LYS A 91 8.84 -6.42 8.52
CA LYS A 91 8.66 -7.44 9.58
C LYS A 91 7.29 -8.11 9.52
N VAL A 92 6.22 -7.35 9.28
CA VAL A 92 4.86 -7.90 9.15
C VAL A 92 4.80 -8.89 7.97
N PHE A 93 5.41 -8.54 6.83
CA PHE A 93 5.45 -9.42 5.68
C PHE A 93 6.35 -10.65 5.88
N GLU A 94 7.56 -10.45 6.41
CA GLU A 94 8.53 -11.53 6.70
C GLU A 94 7.97 -12.57 7.67
N ASN A 95 7.20 -12.13 8.68
CA ASN A 95 6.53 -13.03 9.63
C ASN A 95 5.33 -13.79 9.02
N GLY A 96 4.96 -13.49 7.76
CA GLY A 96 3.80 -14.07 7.10
C GLY A 96 2.46 -13.46 7.52
N ASP A 97 2.47 -12.34 8.25
CA ASP A 97 1.25 -11.66 8.72
C ASP A 97 0.60 -10.75 7.65
N ALA A 98 1.25 -10.60 6.48
CA ALA A 98 0.69 -9.99 5.29
C ALA A 98 1.09 -10.78 4.04
N ALA A 99 0.21 -10.84 3.04
CA ALA A 99 0.49 -11.45 1.74
C ALA A 99 1.01 -10.44 0.71
N PHE A 100 0.73 -9.15 0.93
CA PHE A 100 1.16 -8.06 0.07
C PHE A 100 1.78 -6.95 0.92
N ALA A 101 2.88 -6.40 0.41
CA ALA A 101 3.56 -5.24 0.96
C ALA A 101 4.12 -4.41 -0.19
N LEU A 102 4.13 -3.08 -0.01
CA LEU A 102 4.93 -2.18 -0.82
C LEU A 102 6.13 -1.74 0.01
N ASN A 103 7.31 -1.83 -0.57
CA ASN A 103 8.55 -1.43 0.09
C ASN A 103 9.65 -1.22 -0.95
N TRP A 104 10.78 -0.69 -0.50
CA TRP A 104 11.99 -0.54 -1.28
C TRP A 104 12.62 -1.89 -1.62
N THR A 105 13.47 -1.90 -2.65
CA THR A 105 14.07 -3.13 -3.20
C THR A 105 14.95 -3.89 -2.20
N TYR A 106 15.43 -3.26 -1.12
CA TYR A 106 16.21 -3.95 -0.11
C TYR A 106 15.42 -5.06 0.60
N MET A 107 14.09 -4.87 0.76
CA MET A 107 13.21 -5.84 1.40
C MET A 107 13.21 -7.18 0.67
N TYR A 108 13.39 -7.19 -0.65
CA TYR A 108 13.40 -8.42 -1.44
C TYR A 108 14.49 -9.40 -0.98
N ASN A 109 15.69 -8.91 -0.68
CA ASN A 109 16.79 -9.78 -0.24
C ASN A 109 16.53 -10.31 1.18
N MET A 110 16.00 -9.47 2.08
CA MET A 110 15.72 -9.85 3.45
C MET A 110 14.57 -10.86 3.55
N ALA A 111 13.49 -10.67 2.78
CA ALA A 111 12.37 -11.60 2.75
C ALA A 111 12.69 -12.98 2.15
N ASN A 112 13.80 -13.10 1.40
CA ASN A 112 14.26 -14.38 0.85
C ASN A 112 15.31 -15.08 1.74
N ASP A 113 15.80 -14.42 2.78
CA ASP A 113 16.68 -15.00 3.82
C ASP A 113 16.07 -14.72 5.22
N PRO A 114 14.86 -15.24 5.48
CA PRO A 114 14.08 -14.91 6.67
C PRO A 114 14.63 -15.52 7.96
#